data_AF-A0A6B3NKA0-F1
#
_entry.id   AF-A0A6B3NKA0-F1
#
_cell.length_a   1.000
_cell.length_b   1.000
_cell.length_c   1.000
_cell.angle_alpha   90.00
_cell.angle_beta   90.00
_cell.angle_gamma   90.00
#
_symmetry.space_group_name_H-M   'P 1'
#
loop_
_entity.id
_entity.type
_entity.pdbx_description
1 polymer ?
#
loop_
_entity_poly.entity_id
_entity_poly.type
_entity_poly.pdbx_seq_one_letter_code
_entity_poly.pdbx_strand_id
1 'polypeptide(L)'
;MLETQLAALREEAITAIAAADTLEQIEQLRVNYLGKKGQLSQVLRGMGKLSPEERPSIGALANVVKEAIQESLDQKRKELQEAQIQAQLAAETLDVTMPGVYHHQGRFHPINSTIDRALDIFVGLGYTVATGPEMETDYYNFEALNFLPDHPARDMQDTLYLPDGNLLRTHTSTVQIRYMAENEPPIRIVAPGRVYRRDTVDSTHSAVFHQIELLAVDEGLTFTDLKGTIKVFLQEMFGEELPVRFRASYFPFTE
;
A
#
# COMPACT_ATOMS: atom_id res chain seq x y z
N MET A 1 62.82 13.91 -43.02
CA MET A 1 62.10 15.18 -43.24
C MET A 1 60.60 14.99 -43.01
N LEU A 2 59.90 14.19 -43.84
CA LEU A 2 58.45 13.94 -43.69
C LEU A 2 58.09 13.06 -42.48
N GLU A 3 58.88 12.03 -42.18
CA GLU A 3 58.68 11.20 -40.97
C GLU A 3 58.77 12.00 -39.68
N THR A 4 59.72 12.94 -39.61
CA THR A 4 59.93 13.84 -38.47
C THR A 4 58.76 14.81 -38.29
N GLN A 5 58.17 15.28 -39.39
CA GLN A 5 56.96 16.12 -39.38
C GLN A 5 55.73 15.33 -38.94
N LEU A 6 55.57 14.07 -39.37
CA LEU A 6 54.47 13.20 -38.94
C LEU A 6 54.58 12.82 -37.46
N ALA A 7 55.80 12.58 -36.94
CA ALA A 7 56.02 12.35 -35.53
C ALA A 7 55.73 13.59 -34.67
N ALA A 8 56.20 14.77 -35.09
CA ALA A 8 55.89 16.02 -34.39
C ALA A 8 54.39 16.33 -34.39
N LEU A 9 53.71 16.11 -35.53
CA LEU A 9 52.27 16.29 -35.65
C LEU A 9 51.49 15.35 -34.71
N ARG A 10 51.95 14.11 -34.56
CA ARG A 10 51.34 13.14 -33.65
C ARG A 10 51.43 13.62 -32.21
N GLU A 11 52.61 14.04 -31.74
CA GLU A 11 52.78 14.53 -30.36
C GLU A 11 52.00 15.82 -30.10
N GLU A 12 52.02 16.77 -31.04
CA GLU A 12 51.25 18.01 -30.94
C GLU A 12 49.75 17.72 -30.84
N ALA A 13 49.23 16.85 -31.71
CA ALA A 13 47.83 16.47 -31.71
C ALA A 13 47.44 15.75 -30.41
N ILE A 14 48.23 14.78 -29.95
CA ILE A 14 47.95 14.06 -28.69
C ILE A 14 47.95 15.03 -27.51
N THR A 15 48.90 15.98 -27.45
CA THR A 15 48.98 16.98 -26.39
C THR A 15 47.77 17.93 -26.42
N ALA A 16 47.38 18.41 -27.61
CA ALA A 16 46.24 19.29 -27.78
C ALA A 16 44.91 18.59 -27.46
N ILE A 17 44.77 17.31 -27.81
CA ILE A 17 43.59 16.49 -27.47
C ILE A 17 43.52 16.27 -25.97
N ALA A 18 44.65 15.94 -25.32
CA ALA A 18 44.69 15.75 -23.88
C ALA A 18 44.25 17.01 -23.10
N ALA A 19 44.61 18.20 -23.61
CA ALA A 19 44.28 19.50 -23.03
C ALA A 19 42.88 20.03 -23.36
N ALA A 20 42.10 19.34 -24.19
CA ALA A 20 40.74 19.76 -24.51
C ALA A 20 39.76 19.45 -23.37
N ASP A 21 38.95 20.43 -23.00
CA ASP A 21 38.01 20.37 -21.88
C ASP A 21 36.54 20.34 -22.33
N THR A 22 36.26 20.56 -23.62
CA THR A 22 34.88 20.53 -24.16
C THR A 22 34.73 19.69 -25.42
N LEU A 23 33.52 19.19 -25.66
CA LEU A 23 33.20 18.42 -26.87
C LEU A 23 33.33 19.28 -28.14
N GLU A 24 33.06 20.59 -28.06
CA GLU A 24 33.28 21.53 -29.15
C GLU A 24 34.77 21.64 -29.50
N GLN A 25 35.66 21.69 -28.50
CA GLN A 25 37.10 21.70 -28.71
C GLN A 25 37.57 20.40 -29.37
N ILE A 26 37.05 19.24 -28.97
CA ILE A 26 37.35 17.95 -29.62
C ILE A 26 36.93 17.93 -31.08
N GLU A 27 35.74 18.44 -31.44
CA GLU A 27 35.34 18.54 -32.85
C GLU A 27 36.21 19.53 -33.64
N GLN A 28 36.60 20.66 -33.04
CA GLN A 28 37.54 21.59 -33.67
C GLN A 28 38.90 20.93 -33.94
N LEU A 29 39.45 20.19 -32.98
CA LEU A 29 40.70 19.44 -33.13
C LEU A 29 40.58 18.34 -34.19
N ARG A 30 39.44 17.64 -34.25
CA ARG A 30 39.17 16.64 -35.31
C ARG A 30 39.22 17.28 -36.70
N VAL A 31 38.57 18.42 -36.88
CA VAL A 31 38.59 19.15 -38.17
C VAL A 31 39.99 19.67 -38.49
N ASN A 32 40.71 20.20 -37.50
CA ASN A 32 42.05 20.77 -37.67
C ASN A 32 43.12 19.73 -38.03
N TYR A 33 43.10 18.55 -37.42
CA TYR A 33 44.10 17.51 -37.68
C TYR A 33 43.69 16.54 -38.79
N LEU A 34 42.44 16.04 -38.77
CA LEU A 34 41.97 14.96 -39.65
C LEU A 34 41.06 15.43 -40.80
N GLY A 35 40.66 16.70 -40.83
CA GLY A 35 39.81 17.23 -41.89
C GLY A 35 40.45 17.22 -43.28
N LYS A 36 39.64 17.44 -44.32
CA LYS A 36 40.10 17.49 -45.74
C LYS A 36 41.17 18.56 -46.03
N LYS A 37 41.22 19.61 -45.21
CA LYS A 37 42.25 20.67 -45.21
C LYS A 37 43.12 20.66 -43.95
N GLY A 38 42.99 19.62 -43.12
CA GLY A 38 43.68 19.50 -41.84
C GLY A 38 45.18 19.27 -42.02
N GLN A 39 45.92 19.45 -40.93
CA GLN A 39 47.38 19.43 -40.92
C GLN A 39 47.94 18.09 -41.46
N LEU A 40 47.31 16.95 -41.14
CA LEU A 40 47.71 15.65 -41.68
C LEU A 40 47.55 15.58 -43.22
N SER A 41 46.42 16.09 -43.74
CA SER A 41 46.18 16.19 -45.18
C SER A 41 47.17 17.12 -45.89
N GLN A 42 47.66 18.17 -45.21
CA GLN A 42 48.64 19.10 -45.75
C GLN A 42 50.05 18.47 -45.81
N VAL A 43 50.47 17.75 -44.77
CA VAL A 43 51.73 17.00 -44.74
C VAL A 43 51.74 15.92 -45.84
N LEU A 44 50.61 15.23 -46.03
CA LEU A 44 50.46 14.18 -47.05
C LEU A 44 50.46 14.69 -48.50
N ARG A 45 50.13 15.96 -48.76
CA ARG A 45 50.28 16.55 -50.12
C ARG A 45 51.75 16.58 -50.59
N GLY A 46 52.70 16.56 -49.65
CA GLY A 46 54.13 16.46 -49.93
C GLY A 46 54.57 15.12 -50.53
N MET A 47 53.76 14.06 -50.41
CA MET A 47 54.11 12.71 -50.90
C MET A 47 54.28 12.61 -52.42
N GLY A 48 53.71 13.54 -53.19
CA GLY A 48 53.87 13.58 -54.65
C GLY A 48 55.33 13.71 -55.10
N LYS A 49 56.21 14.21 -54.23
CA LYS A 49 57.65 14.42 -54.49
C LYS A 49 58.56 13.25 -54.07
N LEU A 50 57.99 12.19 -53.48
CA LEU A 50 58.75 11.01 -53.02
C LEU A 50 59.03 10.02 -54.15
N SER A 51 60.14 9.29 -54.03
CA SER A 51 60.49 8.17 -54.90
C SER A 51 59.49 7.01 -54.76
N PRO A 52 59.32 6.14 -55.78
CA PRO A 52 58.40 5.00 -55.71
C PRO A 52 58.69 4.03 -54.54
N GLU A 53 59.94 3.98 -54.09
CA GLU A 53 60.43 3.08 -53.03
C GLU A 53 60.12 3.60 -51.62
N GLU A 54 60.05 4.92 -51.41
CA GLU A 54 59.79 5.56 -50.11
C GLU A 54 58.29 5.79 -49.82
N ARG A 55 57.46 5.84 -50.87
CA ARG A 55 56.01 6.07 -50.76
C ARG A 55 55.26 5.06 -49.87
N PRO A 56 55.54 3.74 -49.93
CA PRO A 56 54.85 2.75 -49.09
C PRO A 56 55.14 2.94 -47.60
N SER A 57 56.40 3.21 -47.24
CA SER A 57 56.83 3.40 -45.84
C SER A 57 56.17 4.64 -45.20
N ILE A 58 56.21 5.78 -45.90
CA ILE A 58 55.61 7.03 -45.40
C ILE A 58 54.07 6.95 -45.36
N GLY A 59 53.45 6.26 -46.32
CA GLY A 59 52.00 6.01 -46.30
C GLY A 59 51.56 5.15 -45.11
N ALA A 60 52.33 4.10 -44.78
CA ALA A 60 52.09 3.29 -43.60
C ALA A 60 52.24 4.11 -42.31
N LEU A 61 53.31 4.90 -42.19
CA LEU A 61 53.54 5.77 -41.03
C LEU A 61 52.42 6.81 -40.86
N ALA A 62 51.92 7.38 -41.95
CA ALA A 62 50.82 8.35 -41.89
C ALA A 62 49.49 7.72 -41.48
N ASN A 63 49.21 6.48 -41.88
CA ASN A 63 48.04 5.75 -41.38
C ASN A 63 48.15 5.48 -39.87
N VAL A 64 49.32 5.06 -39.39
CA VAL A 64 49.57 4.87 -37.95
C VAL A 64 49.36 6.18 -37.17
N VAL A 65 49.85 7.31 -37.69
CA VAL A 65 49.63 8.62 -37.05
C VAL A 65 48.15 9.01 -37.09
N LYS A 66 47.46 8.77 -38.21
CA LYS A 66 46.03 9.03 -38.34
C LYS A 66 45.20 8.23 -37.33
N GLU A 67 45.49 6.94 -37.21
CA GLU A 67 44.82 6.03 -36.29
C GLU A 67 45.07 6.47 -34.84
N ALA A 68 46.32 6.78 -34.47
CA ALA A 68 46.64 7.27 -33.13
C ALA A 68 45.91 8.58 -32.77
N ILE A 69 45.79 9.52 -33.71
CA ILE A 69 45.04 10.77 -33.49
C ILE A 69 43.54 10.50 -33.39
N GLN A 70 42.99 9.63 -34.23
CA GLN A 70 41.58 9.26 -34.22
C GLN A 70 41.21 8.55 -32.90
N GLU A 71 42.01 7.58 -32.48
CA GLU A 71 41.84 6.87 -31.21
C GLU A 71 41.91 7.84 -30.02
N SER A 72 42.88 8.76 -30.02
CA SER A 72 43.00 9.76 -28.95
C SER A 72 41.78 10.70 -28.90
N LEU A 73 41.26 11.14 -30.06
CA LEU A 73 40.05 11.96 -30.14
C LEU A 73 38.82 11.22 -29.62
N ASP A 74 38.64 9.97 -30.05
CA ASP A 74 37.48 9.15 -29.67
C ASP A 74 37.51 8.83 -28.17
N GLN A 75 38.69 8.49 -27.63
CA GLN A 75 38.89 8.24 -26.21
C GLN A 75 38.58 9.49 -25.37
N LYS A 76 39.16 10.65 -25.72
CA LYS A 76 38.92 11.90 -25.00
C LYS A 76 37.48 12.37 -25.11
N ARG A 77 36.84 12.21 -26.27
CA ARG A 77 35.41 12.48 -26.46
C ARG A 77 34.57 11.65 -25.49
N LYS A 78 34.85 10.35 -25.40
CA LYS A 78 34.15 9.43 -24.51
C LYS A 78 34.33 9.83 -23.05
N GLU A 79 35.55 10.15 -22.62
CA GLU A 79 35.84 10.64 -21.27
C GLU A 79 35.03 11.90 -20.91
N LEU A 80 34.99 12.88 -21.82
CA LEU A 80 34.21 14.11 -21.61
C LEU A 80 32.70 13.85 -21.55
N GLN A 81 32.18 12.94 -22.38
CA GLN A 81 30.77 12.54 -22.35
C GLN A 81 30.41 11.81 -21.05
N GLU A 82 31.26 10.89 -20.60
CA GLU A 82 31.06 10.18 -19.34
C GLU A 82 31.12 11.15 -18.15
N ALA A 83 32.06 12.09 -18.14
CA ALA A 83 32.15 13.13 -17.12
C ALA A 83 30.89 14.02 -17.08
N GLN A 84 30.36 14.41 -18.25
CA GLN A 84 29.13 15.20 -18.35
C GLN A 84 27.92 14.43 -17.80
N ILE A 85 27.78 13.15 -18.13
CA ILE A 85 26.71 12.29 -17.61
C ILE A 85 26.82 12.16 -16.08
N GLN A 86 28.02 11.91 -15.55
CA GLN A 86 28.22 11.79 -14.10
C GLN A 86 27.91 13.10 -13.36
N ALA A 87 28.30 14.24 -13.93
CA ALA A 87 27.95 15.54 -13.37
C ALA A 87 26.44 15.77 -13.34
N GLN A 88 25.73 15.39 -14.41
CA GLN A 88 24.27 15.48 -14.46
C GLN A 88 23.61 14.56 -13.43
N LEU A 89 24.04 13.30 -13.33
CA LEU A 89 23.53 12.34 -12.35
C LEU A 89 23.75 12.82 -10.91
N ALA A 90 24.92 13.38 -10.61
CA ALA A 90 25.21 13.94 -9.29
C ALA A 90 24.32 15.16 -8.96
N ALA A 91 24.09 16.04 -9.93
CA ALA A 91 23.21 17.19 -9.77
C ALA A 91 21.72 16.81 -9.63
N GLU A 92 21.30 15.74 -10.30
CA GLU A 92 19.95 15.20 -10.27
C GLU A 92 19.77 14.10 -9.20
N THR A 93 20.76 13.88 -8.34
CA THR A 93 20.65 12.91 -7.25
C THR A 93 19.67 13.44 -6.21
N LEU A 94 18.59 12.68 -6.00
CA LEU A 94 17.54 12.99 -5.05
C LEU A 94 17.64 12.07 -3.83
N ASP A 95 17.19 12.56 -2.68
CA ASP A 95 16.95 11.71 -1.51
C ASP A 95 15.68 10.88 -1.73
N VAL A 96 15.86 9.63 -2.14
CA VAL A 96 14.78 8.67 -2.37
C VAL A 96 14.10 8.18 -1.09
N THR A 97 14.63 8.53 0.09
CA THR A 97 14.03 8.19 1.40
C THR A 97 13.11 9.27 1.93
N MET A 98 13.11 10.45 1.30
CA MET A 98 12.25 11.56 1.69
C MET A 98 10.76 11.16 1.58
N PRO A 99 9.91 11.50 2.56
CA PRO A 99 8.49 11.24 2.49
C PRO A 99 7.87 11.87 1.23
N GLY A 100 7.23 11.04 0.42
CA GLY A 100 6.50 11.51 -0.77
C GLY A 100 5.23 12.28 -0.41
N VAL A 101 4.70 13.02 -1.38
CA VAL A 101 3.35 13.61 -1.27
C VAL A 101 2.33 12.54 -1.63
N TYR A 102 1.52 12.12 -0.67
CA TYR A 102 0.47 11.11 -0.89
C TYR A 102 -0.80 11.46 -0.10
N HIS A 103 -1.91 10.85 -0.50
CA HIS A 103 -3.17 10.92 0.24
C HIS A 103 -3.18 9.82 1.29
N HIS A 104 -3.35 10.18 2.56
CA HIS A 104 -3.43 9.21 3.64
C HIS A 104 -4.59 8.25 3.41
N GLN A 105 -4.36 6.96 3.64
CA GLN A 105 -5.42 5.97 3.66
C GLN A 105 -6.34 6.21 4.85
N GLY A 106 -7.65 6.08 4.62
CA GLY A 106 -8.64 6.07 5.70
C GLY A 106 -8.46 4.87 6.63
N ARG A 107 -9.12 4.92 7.80
CA ARG A 107 -9.14 3.82 8.76
C ARG A 107 -10.58 3.47 9.10
N PHE A 108 -10.84 2.18 9.32
CA PHE A 108 -12.13 1.75 9.86
C PHE A 108 -12.27 2.20 11.31
N HIS A 109 -13.50 2.54 11.70
CA HIS A 109 -13.81 2.81 13.10
C HIS A 109 -13.55 1.54 13.93
N PRO A 110 -12.92 1.61 15.12
CA PRO A 110 -12.59 0.42 15.91
C PRO A 110 -13.80 -0.47 16.21
N ILE A 111 -14.97 0.13 16.46
CA ILE A 111 -16.23 -0.60 16.66
C ILE A 111 -16.60 -1.40 15.40
N ASN A 112 -16.57 -0.79 14.22
CA ASN A 112 -16.91 -1.48 12.98
C ASN A 112 -15.93 -2.62 12.70
N SER A 113 -14.63 -2.37 12.86
CA SER A 113 -13.61 -3.42 12.72
C SER A 113 -13.81 -4.57 13.71
N THR A 114 -14.34 -4.29 14.91
CA THR A 114 -14.63 -5.32 15.93
C THR A 114 -15.89 -6.09 15.59
N ILE A 115 -16.93 -5.40 15.12
CA ILE A 115 -18.17 -6.01 14.65
C ILE A 115 -17.88 -6.92 13.45
N ASP A 116 -17.20 -6.40 12.42
CA ASP A 116 -16.88 -7.17 11.21
C ASP A 116 -16.11 -8.45 11.56
N ARG A 117 -15.08 -8.35 12.42
CA ARG A 117 -14.32 -9.52 12.89
C ARG A 117 -15.20 -10.53 13.64
N ALA A 118 -16.10 -10.06 14.51
CA ALA A 118 -17.01 -10.93 15.22
C ALA A 118 -18.00 -11.62 14.26
N LEU A 119 -18.54 -10.87 13.28
CA LEU A 119 -19.44 -11.41 12.27
C LEU A 119 -18.75 -12.46 11.40
N ASP A 120 -17.51 -12.23 10.97
CA ASP A 120 -16.74 -13.19 10.17
C ASP A 120 -16.63 -14.56 10.86
N ILE A 121 -16.41 -14.56 12.18
CA ILE A 121 -16.33 -15.80 12.98
C ILE A 121 -17.68 -16.54 12.96
N PHE A 122 -18.79 -15.84 13.24
CA PHE A 122 -20.11 -16.47 13.27
C PHE A 122 -20.57 -16.92 11.89
N VAL A 123 -20.30 -16.14 10.85
CA VAL A 123 -20.57 -16.53 9.46
C VAL A 123 -19.76 -17.78 9.10
N GLY A 124 -18.50 -17.86 9.53
CA GLY A 124 -17.67 -19.06 9.40
C GLY A 124 -18.24 -20.30 10.11
N LEU A 125 -18.99 -20.11 11.19
CA LEU A 125 -19.74 -21.16 11.91
C LEU A 125 -21.11 -21.47 11.30
N GLY A 126 -21.49 -20.82 10.20
CA GLY A 126 -22.76 -21.03 9.49
C GLY A 126 -23.94 -20.19 9.99
N TYR A 127 -23.68 -19.10 10.72
CA TYR A 127 -24.71 -18.13 11.09
C TYR A 127 -24.96 -17.14 9.94
N THR A 128 -26.21 -16.70 9.81
CA THR A 128 -26.61 -15.66 8.86
C THR A 128 -26.73 -14.32 9.56
N VAL A 129 -26.23 -13.24 8.96
CA VAL A 129 -26.39 -11.89 9.53
C VAL A 129 -27.84 -11.43 9.35
N ALA A 130 -28.49 -11.06 10.45
CA ALA A 130 -29.84 -10.50 10.47
C ALA A 130 -29.82 -9.08 11.04
N THR A 131 -30.67 -8.20 10.50
CA THR A 131 -30.77 -6.80 10.95
C THR A 131 -32.23 -6.42 11.13
N GLY A 132 -32.49 -5.49 12.02
CA GLY A 132 -33.83 -4.94 12.23
C GLY A 132 -33.80 -3.46 12.59
N PRO A 133 -34.98 -2.83 12.70
CA PRO A 133 -35.10 -1.40 12.99
C PRO A 133 -34.54 -1.06 14.38
N GLU A 134 -34.15 0.19 14.56
CA GLU A 134 -33.67 0.71 15.85
C GLU A 134 -34.81 1.29 16.70
N MET A 135 -35.86 1.80 16.06
CA MET A 135 -37.12 2.13 16.71
C MET A 135 -37.99 0.88 16.73
N GLU A 136 -38.46 0.51 17.91
CA GLU A 136 -39.24 -0.70 18.16
C GLU A 136 -40.51 -0.40 18.93
N THR A 137 -41.43 -1.36 18.87
CA THR A 137 -42.60 -1.38 19.75
C THR A 137 -42.24 -2.08 21.06
N ASP A 138 -42.96 -1.76 22.13
CA ASP A 138 -42.86 -2.47 23.41
C ASP A 138 -43.02 -4.01 23.27
N TYR A 139 -43.88 -4.49 22.38
CA TYR A 139 -44.08 -5.92 22.13
C TYR A 139 -42.77 -6.63 21.74
N TYR A 140 -42.09 -6.17 20.68
CA TYR A 140 -40.85 -6.78 20.18
C TYR A 140 -39.66 -6.59 21.13
N ASN A 141 -39.61 -5.47 21.87
CA ASN A 141 -38.50 -5.20 22.78
C ASN A 141 -38.67 -5.86 24.16
N PHE A 142 -39.89 -6.19 24.59
CA PHE A 142 -40.12 -6.69 25.95
C PHE A 142 -41.10 -7.84 26.01
N GLU A 143 -42.36 -7.64 25.60
CA GLU A 143 -43.42 -8.63 25.84
C GLU A 143 -43.12 -10.00 25.20
N ALA A 144 -42.67 -10.02 23.95
CA ALA A 144 -42.29 -11.24 23.24
C ALA A 144 -41.04 -11.93 23.81
N LEU A 145 -40.29 -11.24 24.66
CA LEU A 145 -39.12 -11.72 25.38
C LEU A 145 -39.44 -12.02 26.86
N ASN A 146 -40.72 -12.23 27.17
CA ASN A 146 -41.20 -12.64 28.49
C ASN A 146 -40.94 -11.61 29.61
N PHE A 147 -40.75 -10.33 29.26
CA PHE A 147 -40.68 -9.26 30.26
C PHE A 147 -42.08 -8.92 30.79
N LEU A 148 -42.28 -9.10 32.09
CA LEU A 148 -43.52 -8.71 32.76
C LEU A 148 -43.76 -7.19 32.66
N PRO A 149 -45.03 -6.73 32.70
CA PRO A 149 -45.37 -5.30 32.61
C PRO A 149 -44.67 -4.40 33.65
N ASP A 150 -44.38 -4.93 34.82
CA ASP A 150 -43.73 -4.24 35.94
C ASP A 150 -42.21 -4.47 36.00
N HIS A 151 -41.61 -5.07 34.97
CA HIS A 151 -40.18 -5.33 34.95
C HIS A 151 -39.38 -4.01 34.89
N PRO A 152 -38.36 -3.81 35.75
CA PRO A 152 -37.59 -2.55 35.82
C PRO A 152 -37.03 -2.05 34.49
N ALA A 153 -36.55 -2.96 33.64
CA ALA A 153 -36.04 -2.60 32.30
C ALA A 153 -37.08 -1.91 31.39
N ARG A 154 -38.38 -2.04 31.67
CA ARG A 154 -39.47 -1.35 30.95
C ARG A 154 -39.74 0.06 31.49
N ASP A 155 -39.12 0.44 32.60
CA ASP A 155 -39.30 1.76 33.18
C ASP A 155 -38.72 2.85 32.25
N MET A 156 -39.38 4.02 32.23
CA MET A 156 -38.92 5.21 31.52
C MET A 156 -37.57 5.75 32.03
N GLN A 157 -37.14 5.34 33.23
CA GLN A 157 -35.81 5.64 33.77
C GLN A 157 -34.68 4.92 33.03
N ASP A 158 -34.94 3.73 32.48
CA ASP A 158 -33.92 2.90 31.82
C ASP A 158 -34.08 2.88 30.28
N THR A 159 -35.31 3.07 29.78
CA THR A 159 -35.65 2.98 28.35
C THR A 159 -36.04 4.33 27.74
N LEU A 160 -35.59 4.57 26.51
CA LEU A 160 -35.90 5.77 25.75
C LEU A 160 -37.19 5.61 24.94
N TYR A 161 -38.31 6.01 25.53
CA TYR A 161 -39.63 6.08 24.89
C TYR A 161 -39.79 7.34 24.02
N LEU A 162 -40.51 7.18 22.91
CA LEU A 162 -40.86 8.22 21.95
C LEU A 162 -42.31 8.73 22.21
N PRO A 163 -42.66 9.94 21.72
CA PRO A 163 -43.99 10.53 21.98
C PRO A 163 -45.19 9.72 21.47
N ASP A 164 -44.98 8.83 20.49
CA ASP A 164 -46.01 7.97 19.89
C ASP A 164 -46.17 6.62 20.61
N GLY A 165 -45.42 6.39 21.70
CA GLY A 165 -45.42 5.16 22.47
C GLY A 165 -44.43 4.09 21.99
N ASN A 166 -43.76 4.31 20.86
CA ASN A 166 -42.62 3.49 20.46
C ASN A 166 -41.39 3.77 21.33
N LEU A 167 -40.32 3.00 21.18
CA LEU A 167 -39.08 3.16 21.93
C LEU A 167 -37.85 2.93 21.04
N LEU A 168 -36.69 3.42 21.47
CA LEU A 168 -35.42 2.99 20.88
C LEU A 168 -34.98 1.68 21.54
N ARG A 169 -34.68 0.66 20.73
CA ARG A 169 -34.42 -0.70 21.22
C ARG A 169 -33.27 -0.73 22.24
N THR A 170 -33.45 -1.48 23.32
CA THR A 170 -32.46 -1.60 24.40
C THR A 170 -31.48 -2.75 24.18
N HIS A 171 -31.79 -3.62 23.21
CA HIS A 171 -31.04 -4.79 22.80
C HIS A 171 -31.42 -5.21 21.37
N THR A 172 -30.60 -6.03 20.71
CA THR A 172 -30.91 -6.53 19.34
C THR A 172 -31.76 -7.81 19.34
N SER A 173 -32.22 -8.27 20.51
CA SER A 173 -33.16 -9.40 20.64
C SER A 173 -34.47 -9.18 19.87
N THR A 174 -34.83 -7.93 19.57
CA THR A 174 -36.00 -7.62 18.74
C THR A 174 -35.87 -8.19 17.32
N VAL A 175 -34.64 -8.22 16.79
CA VAL A 175 -34.32 -8.85 15.51
C VAL A 175 -34.58 -10.35 15.56
N GLN A 176 -34.27 -10.99 16.69
CA GLN A 176 -34.49 -12.42 16.89
C GLN A 176 -35.97 -12.78 16.86
N ILE A 177 -36.81 -12.04 17.59
CA ILE A 177 -38.27 -12.24 17.59
C ILE A 177 -38.86 -12.04 16.19
N ARG A 178 -38.48 -10.96 15.50
CA ARG A 178 -38.94 -10.69 14.13
C ARG A 178 -38.51 -11.80 13.17
N TYR A 179 -37.26 -12.26 13.28
CA TYR A 179 -36.75 -13.32 12.42
C TYR A 179 -37.52 -14.63 12.64
N MET A 180 -37.78 -15.01 13.89
CA MET A 180 -38.58 -16.21 14.21
C MET A 180 -40.05 -16.10 13.79
N ALA A 181 -40.61 -14.89 13.70
CA ALA A 181 -41.97 -14.69 13.21
C ALA A 181 -42.10 -14.91 11.69
N GLU A 182 -41.01 -14.73 10.96
CA GLU A 182 -40.97 -14.82 9.49
C GLU A 182 -40.30 -16.10 8.97
N ASN A 183 -39.62 -16.87 9.83
CA ASN A 183 -38.85 -18.04 9.46
C ASN A 183 -39.09 -19.21 10.43
N GLU A 184 -39.20 -20.42 9.89
CA GLU A 184 -39.27 -21.65 10.68
C GLU A 184 -37.86 -22.18 10.98
N PRO A 185 -37.64 -22.92 12.09
CA PRO A 185 -36.40 -23.65 12.34
C PRO A 185 -36.02 -24.60 11.19
N PRO A 186 -34.72 -24.83 10.92
CA PRO A 186 -33.57 -24.39 11.72
C PRO A 186 -33.17 -22.92 11.48
N ILE A 187 -32.91 -22.20 12.56
CA ILE A 187 -32.48 -20.79 12.55
C ILE A 187 -31.08 -20.71 13.16
N ARG A 188 -30.14 -20.04 12.48
CA ARG A 188 -28.85 -19.61 13.04
C ARG A 188 -28.56 -18.20 12.56
N ILE A 189 -28.75 -17.21 13.43
CA ILE A 189 -28.55 -15.80 13.08
C ILE A 189 -27.65 -15.07 14.07
N VAL A 190 -26.93 -14.08 13.54
CA VAL A 190 -26.18 -13.08 14.31
C VAL A 190 -26.75 -11.69 14.01
N ALA A 191 -27.11 -10.95 15.06
CA ALA A 191 -27.81 -9.68 14.98
C ALA A 191 -26.94 -8.54 15.55
N PRO A 192 -26.04 -7.94 14.74
CA PRO A 192 -25.31 -6.74 15.12
C PRO A 192 -26.21 -5.51 15.06
N GLY A 193 -26.00 -4.54 15.96
CA GLY A 193 -26.72 -3.29 15.85
C GLY A 193 -26.49 -2.30 16.99
N ARG A 194 -26.85 -1.04 16.72
CA ARG A 194 -26.93 0.00 17.75
C ARG A 194 -28.09 -0.27 18.69
N VAL A 195 -27.88 -0.01 19.97
CA VAL A 195 -28.87 -0.10 21.03
C VAL A 195 -28.76 1.11 21.93
N TYR A 196 -29.85 1.39 22.65
CA TYR A 196 -30.08 2.65 23.30
C TYR A 196 -30.52 2.40 24.74
N ARG A 197 -29.85 3.05 25.69
CA ARG A 197 -30.20 2.98 27.12
C ARG A 197 -30.13 4.36 27.73
N ARG A 198 -31.00 4.61 28.70
CA ARG A 198 -31.01 5.87 29.44
C ARG A 198 -29.99 5.83 30.59
N ASP A 199 -28.75 5.46 30.27
CA ASP A 199 -27.67 5.42 31.24
C ASP A 199 -27.08 6.82 31.47
N THR A 200 -26.61 7.07 32.69
CA THR A 200 -25.81 8.27 32.97
C THR A 200 -24.47 8.13 32.27
N VAL A 201 -24.19 9.02 31.32
CA VAL A 201 -22.96 8.97 30.52
C VAL A 201 -21.74 9.18 31.43
N ASP A 202 -20.83 8.22 31.41
CA ASP A 202 -19.57 8.23 32.16
C ASP A 202 -18.45 7.54 31.36
N SER A 203 -17.33 7.19 32.00
CA SER A 203 -16.20 6.52 31.33
C SER A 203 -16.50 5.12 30.79
N THR A 204 -17.58 4.49 31.27
CA THR A 204 -17.97 3.10 31.01
C THR A 204 -19.37 2.96 30.41
N HIS A 205 -20.19 4.01 30.47
CA HIS A 205 -21.57 4.01 29.97
C HIS A 205 -21.77 5.08 28.90
N SER A 206 -22.45 4.67 27.82
CA SER A 206 -22.88 5.55 26.75
C SER A 206 -24.35 5.29 26.47
N ALA A 207 -25.13 6.35 26.24
CA ALA A 207 -26.55 6.23 25.89
C ALA A 207 -26.77 5.46 24.57
N VAL A 208 -25.73 5.39 23.73
CA VAL A 208 -25.71 4.61 22.48
C VAL A 208 -24.48 3.72 22.46
N PHE A 209 -24.67 2.43 22.26
CA PHE A 209 -23.59 1.46 22.08
C PHE A 209 -24.03 0.36 21.10
N HIS A 210 -23.16 -0.62 20.87
CA HIS A 210 -23.39 -1.68 19.89
C HIS A 210 -23.45 -3.03 20.60
N GLN A 211 -24.41 -3.84 20.18
CA GLN A 211 -24.51 -5.23 20.60
C GLN A 211 -24.45 -6.15 19.38
N ILE A 212 -24.00 -7.38 19.64
CA ILE A 212 -24.05 -8.48 18.70
C ILE A 212 -24.71 -9.61 19.46
N GLU A 213 -25.91 -9.98 19.04
CA GLU A 213 -26.64 -11.09 19.65
C GLU A 213 -26.72 -12.29 18.72
N LEU A 214 -26.92 -13.46 19.28
CA LEU A 214 -26.91 -14.74 18.58
C LEU A 214 -28.20 -15.48 18.90
N LEU A 215 -28.80 -16.07 17.88
CA LEU A 215 -29.90 -17.01 18.04
C LEU A 215 -29.59 -18.28 17.24
N ALA A 216 -29.68 -19.42 17.90
CA ALA A 216 -29.67 -20.73 17.25
C ALA A 216 -30.87 -21.55 17.75
N VAL A 217 -31.72 -21.99 16.83
CA VAL A 217 -32.90 -22.81 17.09
C VAL A 217 -32.88 -23.97 16.11
N ASP A 218 -32.72 -25.19 16.62
CA ASP A 218 -32.64 -26.41 15.82
C ASP A 218 -32.96 -27.61 16.73
N GLU A 219 -33.32 -28.74 16.14
CA GLU A 219 -33.55 -29.97 16.90
C GLU A 219 -32.25 -30.47 17.53
N GLY A 220 -32.29 -30.82 18.82
CA GLY A 220 -31.14 -31.41 19.52
C GLY A 220 -30.07 -30.43 19.99
N LEU A 221 -30.29 -29.11 19.88
CA LEU A 221 -29.39 -28.13 20.51
C LEU A 221 -29.40 -28.27 22.03
N THR A 222 -28.21 -28.24 22.62
CA THR A 222 -27.98 -28.37 24.06
C THR A 222 -27.17 -27.19 24.60
N PHE A 223 -27.13 -27.06 25.93
CA PHE A 223 -26.27 -26.07 26.58
C PHE A 223 -24.77 -26.28 26.27
N THR A 224 -24.36 -27.51 25.95
CA THR A 224 -22.97 -27.80 25.56
C THR A 224 -22.61 -27.12 24.24
N ASP A 225 -23.56 -27.05 23.30
CA ASP A 225 -23.36 -26.37 22.01
C ASP A 225 -23.18 -24.88 22.20
N LEU A 226 -23.99 -24.25 23.07
CA LEU A 226 -23.80 -22.84 23.45
C LEU A 226 -22.41 -22.59 24.03
N LYS A 227 -21.98 -23.42 24.99
CA LYS A 227 -20.63 -23.28 25.59
C LYS A 227 -19.52 -23.46 24.56
N GLY A 228 -19.68 -24.41 23.62
CA GLY A 228 -18.76 -24.65 22.53
C GLY A 228 -18.64 -23.44 21.60
N THR A 229 -19.76 -22.93 21.12
CA THR A 229 -19.82 -21.76 20.23
C THR A 229 -19.19 -20.52 20.88
N ILE A 230 -19.54 -20.21 22.13
CA ILE A 230 -18.96 -19.07 22.85
C ILE A 230 -17.46 -19.25 23.08
N LYS A 231 -17.01 -20.47 23.39
CA LYS A 231 -15.58 -20.76 23.55
C LYS A 231 -14.82 -20.51 22.24
N VAL A 232 -15.31 -21.03 21.12
CA VAL A 232 -14.68 -20.82 19.80
C VAL A 232 -14.65 -19.33 19.47
N PHE A 233 -15.75 -18.62 19.65
CA PHE A 233 -15.81 -17.17 19.43
C PHE A 233 -14.74 -16.41 20.25
N LEU A 234 -14.63 -16.70 21.55
CA LEU A 234 -13.64 -16.04 22.41
C LEU A 234 -12.21 -16.37 21.98
N GLN A 235 -11.93 -17.61 21.59
CA GLN A 235 -10.60 -18.02 21.12
C GLN A 235 -10.22 -17.33 19.81
N GLU A 236 -11.13 -17.26 18.85
CA GLU A 236 -10.89 -16.58 17.57
C GLU A 236 -10.78 -15.05 17.72
N MET A 237 -11.52 -14.45 18.65
CA MET A 237 -11.46 -13.00 18.90
C MET A 237 -10.22 -12.57 19.68
N PHE A 238 -9.75 -13.38 20.63
CA PHE A 238 -8.79 -12.93 21.64
C PHE A 238 -7.56 -13.84 21.81
N GLY A 239 -7.50 -14.99 21.13
CA GLY A 239 -6.39 -15.95 21.15
C GLY A 239 -6.68 -17.27 21.88
N GLU A 240 -5.84 -18.29 21.66
CA GLU A 240 -6.11 -19.66 22.12
C GLU A 240 -6.00 -19.86 23.65
N GLU A 241 -5.13 -19.10 24.32
CA GLU A 241 -4.82 -19.25 25.76
C GLU A 241 -5.71 -18.40 26.69
N LEU A 242 -7.04 -18.54 26.56
CA LEU A 242 -7.98 -17.76 27.37
C LEU A 242 -8.72 -18.61 28.40
N PRO A 243 -8.58 -18.34 29.71
CA PRO A 243 -9.39 -18.98 30.73
C PRO A 243 -10.84 -18.46 30.63
N VAL A 244 -11.77 -19.35 30.27
CA VAL A 244 -13.22 -19.05 30.19
C VAL A 244 -13.95 -19.59 31.41
N ARG A 245 -14.79 -18.76 32.04
CA ARG A 245 -15.65 -19.16 33.16
C ARG A 245 -17.10 -18.80 32.88
N PHE A 246 -17.97 -19.81 32.88
CA PHE A 246 -19.42 -19.63 32.84
C PHE A 246 -19.96 -19.41 34.26
N ARG A 247 -20.81 -18.40 34.43
CA ARG A 247 -21.52 -18.10 35.69
C ARG A 247 -23.02 -18.07 35.40
N ALA A 248 -23.81 -18.59 36.33
CA ALA A 248 -25.25 -18.45 36.25
C ALA A 248 -25.65 -16.97 36.33
N SER A 249 -26.62 -16.60 35.51
CA SER A 249 -27.27 -15.29 35.47
C SER A 249 -28.75 -15.51 35.17
N TYR A 250 -29.56 -14.46 35.30
CA TYR A 250 -30.98 -14.51 34.98
C TYR A 250 -31.28 -13.52 33.85
N PHE A 251 -32.02 -14.00 32.84
CA PHE A 251 -32.67 -13.16 31.83
C PHE A 251 -34.09 -13.71 31.62
N PRO A 252 -35.14 -12.87 31.50
CA PRO A 252 -36.52 -13.35 31.38
C PRO A 252 -36.78 -14.33 30.22
N PHE A 253 -35.94 -14.30 29.19
CA PHE A 253 -36.03 -15.10 27.97
C PHE A 253 -35.01 -16.25 27.91
N THR A 254 -34.29 -16.56 29.00
CA THR A 254 -33.38 -17.72 29.08
C THR A 254 -33.50 -18.44 30.43
N GLU A 255 -33.61 -19.77 30.41
CA GLU A 255 -33.70 -20.64 31.61
C GLU A 255 -32.62 -21.73 31.57
#